data_AF-A0A399GF75-F1
#
_entry.id   AF-A0A399GF75-F1
#
_cell.length_a   1.000
_cell.length_b   1.000
_cell.length_c   1.000
_cell.angle_alpha   90.00
_cell.angle_beta   90.00
_cell.angle_gamma   90.00
#
_symmetry.space_group_name_H-M   'P 1'
#
loop_
_entity.id
_entity.type
_entity.pdbx_description
1 polymer ?
#
loop_
_entity_poly.entity_id
_entity_poly.type
_entity_poly.pdbx_seq_one_letter_code
_entity_poly.pdbx_strand_id
1 'polypeptide(L)'
;MTYKTFGCNLILLLNRESETSLQLLILKVLYLLFGNPSTAEYFYTNDLHVLVDVILRNLIDLPHDSAAANALRHTYLRVLYPILMHSQISKPPHYKREELLRLLHLLVSSGNHFAPVDETTVRLVNRCTSVQWLQPPAATAEHGSTNGNGTTNSPVDHVANGQKEYARRALGMTVQGSSESSTSVLEIAGHTAQPGVQTPSMSKVAQ
;
A
#
# COMPACT_ATOMS: atom_id res chain seq x y z
N MET A 1 -22.51 33.27 -14.20
CA MET A 1 -22.28 33.50 -12.76
C MET A 1 -22.93 32.43 -11.90
N THR A 2 -24.21 32.09 -12.11
CA THR A 2 -25.00 31.19 -11.24
C THR A 2 -24.47 29.75 -11.13
N TYR A 3 -23.87 29.21 -12.20
CA TYR A 3 -23.31 27.85 -12.18
C TYR A 3 -22.08 27.74 -11.29
N LYS A 4 -21.19 28.75 -11.26
CA LYS A 4 -20.00 28.72 -10.39
C LYS A 4 -20.38 28.57 -8.92
N THR A 5 -21.44 29.26 -8.51
CA THR A 5 -21.96 29.21 -7.14
C THR A 5 -22.42 27.81 -6.74
N PHE A 6 -22.98 27.02 -7.66
CA PHE A 6 -23.43 25.67 -7.35
C PHE A 6 -22.26 24.76 -6.94
N GLY A 7 -21.16 24.77 -7.70
CA GLY A 7 -19.96 24.01 -7.36
C GLY A 7 -19.37 24.42 -6.00
N CYS A 8 -19.20 25.73 -5.75
CA CYS A 8 -18.72 26.22 -4.47
C CYS A 8 -19.64 25.81 -3.30
N ASN A 9 -20.96 25.87 -3.50
CA ASN A 9 -21.93 25.45 -2.49
C ASN A 9 -21.85 23.95 -2.19
N LEU A 10 -21.63 23.09 -3.19
CA LEU A 10 -21.44 21.65 -2.94
C LEU A 10 -20.22 21.39 -2.05
N ILE A 11 -19.10 22.10 -2.29
CA ILE A 11 -17.88 21.98 -1.48
C ILE A 11 -18.15 22.46 -0.05
N LEU A 12 -18.83 23.61 0.10
CA LEU A 12 -19.18 24.17 1.40
C LEU A 12 -20.08 23.23 2.21
N LEU A 13 -21.11 22.67 1.56
CA LEU A 13 -22.02 21.72 2.19
C LEU A 13 -21.27 20.45 2.61
N LEU A 14 -20.44 19.87 1.73
CA LEU A 14 -19.66 18.67 2.07
C LEU A 14 -18.70 18.90 3.24
N ASN A 15 -18.14 20.12 3.35
CA ASN A 15 -17.20 20.47 4.41
C ASN A 15 -17.87 20.61 5.80
N ARG A 16 -19.15 20.99 5.84
CA ARG A 16 -19.87 21.34 7.07
C ARG A 16 -20.91 20.30 7.49
N GLU A 17 -21.39 19.51 6.54
CA GLU A 17 -22.44 18.53 6.81
C GLU A 17 -21.90 17.42 7.71
N SER A 18 -22.65 17.11 8.77
CA SER A 18 -22.36 16.03 9.72
C SER A 18 -23.26 14.82 9.53
N GLU A 19 -24.42 15.02 8.88
CA GLU A 19 -25.39 13.95 8.65
C GLU A 19 -24.93 13.07 7.48
N THR A 20 -24.78 11.77 7.76
CA THR A 20 -24.21 10.79 6.83
C THR A 20 -25.02 10.68 5.53
N SER A 21 -26.35 10.67 5.59
CA SER A 21 -27.19 10.51 4.40
C SER A 21 -27.10 11.69 3.43
N LEU A 22 -27.00 12.92 3.94
CA LEU A 22 -26.79 14.15 3.19
C LEU A 22 -25.39 14.21 2.61
N GLN A 23 -24.35 13.80 3.36
CA GLN A 23 -23.00 13.64 2.82
C GLN A 23 -22.98 12.67 1.64
N LEU A 24 -23.63 11.50 1.78
CA LEU A 24 -23.76 10.52 0.70
C LEU A 24 -24.50 11.09 -0.51
N LEU A 25 -25.54 11.90 -0.31
CA LEU A 25 -26.27 12.55 -1.39
C LEU A 25 -25.39 13.58 -2.13
N ILE A 26 -24.66 14.42 -1.39
CA ILE A 26 -23.72 15.39 -1.98
C ILE A 26 -22.63 14.66 -2.77
N LEU A 27 -22.05 13.59 -2.20
CA LEU A 27 -21.08 12.75 -2.89
C LEU A 27 -21.66 12.08 -4.14
N LYS A 28 -22.93 11.68 -4.10
CA LYS A 28 -23.60 11.11 -5.27
C LYS A 28 -23.73 12.13 -6.40
N VAL A 29 -24.04 13.38 -6.09
CA VAL A 29 -24.04 14.47 -7.07
C VAL A 29 -22.65 14.66 -7.68
N LEU A 30 -21.61 14.71 -6.85
CA LEU A 30 -20.21 14.81 -7.31
C LEU A 30 -19.81 13.62 -8.19
N TYR A 31 -20.20 12.40 -7.82
CA TYR A 31 -19.97 11.19 -8.63
C TYR A 31 -20.55 11.32 -10.04
N LEU A 32 -21.77 11.84 -10.17
CA LEU A 32 -22.42 12.03 -11.46
C LEU A 32 -21.74 13.13 -12.29
N LEU A 33 -21.31 14.22 -11.65
CA LEU A 33 -20.59 15.31 -12.32
C LEU A 33 -19.24 14.85 -12.89
N PHE A 34 -18.42 14.16 -12.10
CA PHE A 34 -17.11 13.67 -12.57
C PHE A 34 -17.19 12.39 -13.42
N GLY A 35 -18.31 11.66 -13.34
CA GLY A 35 -18.55 10.44 -14.11
C GLY A 35 -18.86 10.69 -15.59
N ASN A 36 -19.30 11.90 -15.95
CA ASN A 36 -19.59 12.26 -17.34
C ASN A 36 -18.46 13.18 -17.89
N PRO A 37 -17.79 12.81 -19.00
CA PRO A 37 -16.73 13.62 -19.59
C PRO A 37 -17.13 15.08 -19.88
N SER A 38 -18.38 15.33 -20.26
CA SER A 38 -18.88 16.68 -20.54
C SER A 38 -18.98 17.57 -19.31
N THR A 39 -19.00 17.00 -18.11
CA THR A 39 -19.10 17.73 -16.83
C THR A 39 -17.89 17.51 -15.92
N ALA A 40 -16.92 16.69 -16.32
CA ALA A 40 -15.75 16.37 -15.50
C ALA A 40 -14.82 17.59 -15.25
N GLU A 41 -14.87 18.59 -16.14
CA GLU A 41 -14.12 19.85 -16.01
C GLU A 41 -14.98 21.02 -15.50
N TYR A 42 -16.13 20.73 -14.88
CA TYR A 42 -17.05 21.75 -14.39
C TYR A 42 -16.47 22.66 -13.29
N PHE A 43 -15.67 22.10 -12.37
CA PHE A 43 -15.03 22.86 -11.29
C PHE A 43 -13.82 23.62 -11.82
N TYR A 44 -13.60 24.84 -11.32
CA TYR A 44 -12.33 25.52 -11.52
C TYR A 44 -11.21 24.80 -10.77
N THR A 45 -9.98 24.89 -11.25
CA THR A 45 -8.79 24.26 -10.64
C THR A 45 -8.67 24.53 -9.14
N ASN A 46 -8.87 25.77 -8.71
CA ASN A 46 -8.78 26.15 -7.30
C ASN A 46 -9.84 25.45 -6.43
N ASP A 47 -11.09 25.47 -6.89
CA ASP A 47 -12.19 24.82 -6.17
C ASP A 47 -12.01 23.30 -6.18
N LEU A 48 -11.47 22.74 -7.26
CA LEU A 48 -11.15 21.33 -7.39
C LEU A 48 -10.06 20.89 -6.39
N HIS A 49 -9.00 21.68 -6.23
CA HIS A 49 -7.98 21.44 -5.20
C HIS A 49 -8.58 21.46 -3.79
N VAL A 50 -9.43 22.45 -3.49
CA VAL A 50 -10.14 22.53 -2.21
C VAL A 50 -11.04 21.31 -2.01
N LEU A 51 -11.77 20.88 -3.05
CA LEU A 51 -12.61 19.68 -2.98
C LEU A 51 -11.79 18.42 -2.69
N VAL A 52 -10.64 18.24 -3.35
CA VAL A 52 -9.76 17.11 -3.07
C VAL A 52 -9.26 17.15 -1.63
N ASP A 53 -8.81 18.29 -1.14
CA ASP A 53 -8.37 18.44 0.25
C ASP A 53 -9.48 18.07 1.25
N VAL A 54 -10.72 18.50 0.99
CA VAL A 54 -11.89 18.13 1.82
C VAL A 54 -12.15 16.62 1.78
N ILE A 55 -12.10 16.00 0.60
CA ILE A 55 -12.30 14.54 0.46
C ILE A 55 -11.22 13.76 1.20
N LEU A 56 -9.95 14.15 1.05
CA LEU A 56 -8.81 13.48 1.67
C LEU A 56 -8.86 13.59 3.20
N ARG A 57 -9.10 14.79 3.72
CA ARG A 57 -9.27 15.00 5.17
C ARG A 57 -10.42 14.15 5.71
N ASN A 58 -11.59 14.22 5.09
CA ASN A 58 -12.76 13.46 5.54
C ASN A 58 -12.52 11.94 5.45
N LEU A 59 -11.74 11.45 4.49
CA LEU A 59 -11.38 10.03 4.40
C LEU A 59 -10.53 9.54 5.58
N ILE A 60 -9.58 10.35 6.05
CA ILE A 60 -8.74 10.02 7.21
C ILE A 60 -9.54 10.10 8.52
N ASP A 61 -10.41 11.10 8.64
CA ASP A 61 -11.14 11.37 9.89
C ASP A 61 -12.29 10.36 10.14
N LEU A 62 -12.64 9.53 9.16
CA LEU A 62 -13.73 8.56 9.29
C LEU A 62 -13.37 7.37 10.20
N PRO A 63 -14.21 7.04 11.20
CA PRO A 63 -13.96 5.92 12.10
C PRO A 63 -14.05 4.56 11.37
N HIS A 64 -13.29 3.57 11.82
CA HIS A 64 -13.19 2.25 11.17
C HIS A 64 -14.24 1.22 11.64
N ASP A 65 -14.97 1.51 12.70
CA ASP A 65 -15.82 0.57 13.44
C ASP A 65 -17.32 0.66 13.11
N SER A 66 -17.75 1.64 12.30
CA SER A 66 -19.15 1.86 11.97
C SER A 66 -19.48 1.53 10.50
N ALA A 67 -20.59 0.80 10.29
CA ALA A 67 -21.09 0.49 8.96
C ALA A 67 -21.42 1.75 8.12
N ALA A 68 -21.96 2.80 8.77
CA ALA A 68 -22.24 4.08 8.12
C ALA A 68 -20.93 4.79 7.67
N ALA A 69 -19.90 4.76 8.52
CA ALA A 69 -18.59 5.31 8.19
C ALA A 69 -17.91 4.54 7.04
N ASN A 70 -18.06 3.20 7.01
CA ASN A 70 -17.59 2.38 5.90
C ASN A 70 -18.32 2.73 4.59
N ALA A 71 -19.65 2.93 4.64
CA ALA A 71 -20.42 3.35 3.48
C ALA A 71 -19.96 4.72 2.94
N LEU A 72 -19.68 5.69 3.82
CA LEU A 72 -19.08 6.97 3.46
C LEU A 72 -17.70 6.80 2.85
N ARG A 73 -16.80 6.05 3.50
CA ARG A 73 -15.44 5.78 3.00
C ARG A 73 -15.47 5.22 1.58
N HIS A 74 -16.31 4.22 1.34
CA HIS A 74 -16.46 3.63 0.02
C HIS A 74 -17.00 4.63 -1.01
N THR A 75 -17.89 5.53 -0.60
CA THR A 75 -18.48 6.53 -1.50
C THR A 75 -17.47 7.63 -1.83
N TYR A 76 -16.71 8.11 -0.84
CA TYR A 76 -15.60 9.05 -1.07
C TYR A 76 -14.57 8.46 -2.04
N LEU A 77 -14.13 7.22 -1.84
CA LEU A 77 -13.18 6.57 -2.76
C LEU A 77 -13.76 6.39 -4.18
N ARG A 78 -15.06 6.09 -4.29
CA ARG A 78 -15.74 6.01 -5.60
C ARG A 78 -15.85 7.35 -6.32
N VAL A 79 -15.96 8.46 -5.58
CA VAL A 79 -15.95 9.83 -6.14
C VAL A 79 -14.53 10.28 -6.46
N LEU A 80 -13.55 9.88 -5.64
CA LEU A 80 -12.14 10.22 -5.83
C LEU A 80 -11.60 9.64 -7.15
N TYR A 81 -11.93 8.39 -7.48
CA TYR A 81 -11.47 7.77 -8.73
C TYR A 81 -11.76 8.60 -10.00
N PRO A 82 -13.01 8.98 -10.33
CA PRO A 82 -13.31 9.79 -11.52
C PRO A 82 -12.70 11.20 -11.42
N ILE A 83 -12.53 11.77 -10.22
CA ILE A 83 -11.77 13.02 -10.04
C ILE A 83 -10.32 12.81 -10.52
N LEU A 84 -9.64 11.77 -10.06
CA LEU A 84 -8.24 11.50 -10.43
C LEU A 84 -8.07 11.16 -11.91
N MET A 85 -9.09 10.58 -12.55
CA MET A 85 -9.03 10.12 -13.94
C MET A 85 -9.48 11.15 -14.97
N HIS A 86 -10.58 11.87 -14.72
CA HIS A 86 -11.25 12.67 -15.75
C HIS A 86 -11.16 14.18 -15.50
N SER A 87 -10.83 14.60 -14.28
CA SER A 87 -10.75 16.04 -13.96
C SER A 87 -9.41 16.65 -14.38
N GLN A 88 -9.30 17.96 -14.20
CA GLN A 88 -8.08 18.73 -14.51
C GLN A 88 -6.84 18.25 -13.71
N ILE A 89 -7.00 17.61 -12.55
CA ILE A 89 -5.88 17.07 -11.74
C ILE A 89 -5.12 15.93 -12.47
N SER A 90 -5.80 15.24 -13.39
CA SER A 90 -5.17 14.22 -14.22
C SER A 90 -4.13 14.79 -15.19
N LYS A 91 -4.14 16.11 -15.42
CA LYS A 91 -3.22 16.82 -16.33
C LYS A 91 -2.04 17.39 -15.52
N PRO A 92 -0.81 17.38 -16.07
CA PRO A 92 0.32 18.04 -15.42
C PRO A 92 0.10 19.57 -15.28
N PRO A 93 0.58 20.21 -14.19
CA PRO A 93 1.26 19.63 -13.04
C PRO A 93 0.28 18.92 -12.09
N HIS A 94 0.61 17.70 -11.67
CA HIS A 94 -0.25 16.89 -10.82
C HIS A 94 -0.34 17.43 -9.39
N TYR A 95 -1.55 17.78 -8.97
CA TYR A 95 -1.80 18.31 -7.63
C TYR A 95 -1.56 17.23 -6.55
N LYS A 96 -0.66 17.53 -5.60
CA LYS A 96 -0.43 16.73 -4.36
C LYS A 96 -0.28 15.21 -4.58
N ARG A 97 0.37 14.80 -5.67
CA ARG A 97 0.57 13.38 -6.04
C ARG A 97 1.05 12.50 -4.87
N GLU A 98 2.09 12.94 -4.18
CA GLU A 98 2.71 12.15 -3.10
C GLU A 98 1.81 12.06 -1.85
N GLU A 99 1.09 13.14 -1.51
CA GLU A 99 0.14 13.14 -0.39
C GLU A 99 -1.05 12.21 -0.67
N LEU A 100 -1.55 12.22 -1.91
CA LEU A 100 -2.60 11.30 -2.37
C LEU A 100 -2.18 9.84 -2.21
N LEU A 101 -1.00 9.48 -2.72
CA LEU A 101 -0.47 8.11 -2.62
C LEU A 101 -0.26 7.70 -1.16
N ARG A 102 0.34 8.57 -0.34
CA ARG A 102 0.60 8.29 1.07
C ARG A 102 -0.70 8.01 1.82
N LEU A 103 -1.74 8.82 1.60
CA LEU A 103 -3.04 8.65 2.23
C LEU A 103 -3.73 7.37 1.76
N LEU A 104 -3.73 7.10 0.45
CA LEU A 104 -4.30 5.88 -0.11
C LEU A 104 -3.64 4.61 0.48
N HIS A 105 -2.31 4.59 0.57
CA HIS A 105 -1.60 3.48 1.21
C HIS A 105 -1.88 3.39 2.72
N LEU A 106 -2.02 4.52 3.42
CA LEU A 106 -2.39 4.54 4.83
C LEU A 106 -3.74 3.87 5.06
N LEU A 107 -4.74 4.11 4.21
CA LEU A 107 -6.08 3.51 4.32
C LEU A 107 -6.09 1.98 4.22
N VAL A 108 -5.11 1.40 3.51
CA VAL A 108 -4.98 -0.06 3.37
C VAL A 108 -4.05 -0.65 4.44
N SER A 109 -3.06 0.12 4.88
CA SER A 109 -2.06 -0.33 5.86
C SER A 109 -2.51 -0.15 7.31
N SER A 110 -3.55 0.64 7.58
CA SER A 110 -4.05 0.92 8.92
C SER A 110 -4.87 -0.21 9.57
N GLY A 111 -5.08 -1.34 8.88
CA GLY A 111 -5.74 -2.50 9.45
C GLY A 111 -4.86 -3.21 10.48
N ASN A 112 -5.41 -3.47 11.67
CA ASN A 112 -4.76 -4.33 12.66
C ASN A 112 -5.10 -5.80 12.37
N HIS A 113 -4.25 -6.74 12.83
CA HIS A 113 -4.45 -8.19 12.67
C HIS A 113 -5.82 -8.70 13.16
N PHE A 114 -6.44 -8.00 14.12
CA PHE A 114 -7.74 -8.36 14.71
C PHE A 114 -8.95 -7.68 14.05
N ALA A 115 -8.71 -6.70 13.19
CA ALA A 115 -9.73 -5.97 12.44
C ALA A 115 -9.13 -5.63 11.06
N PRO A 116 -9.05 -6.61 10.15
CA PRO A 116 -8.51 -6.39 8.82
C PRO A 116 -9.31 -5.31 8.09
N VAL A 117 -8.65 -4.55 7.22
CA VAL A 117 -9.31 -3.54 6.40
C VAL A 117 -10.36 -4.20 5.52
N ASP A 118 -11.52 -3.55 5.40
CA ASP A 118 -12.59 -4.01 4.52
C ASP A 118 -12.10 -4.22 3.07
N GLU A 119 -12.43 -5.38 2.49
CA GLU A 119 -11.98 -5.77 1.14
C GLU A 119 -12.44 -4.78 0.07
N THR A 120 -13.61 -4.16 0.25
CA THR A 120 -14.10 -3.15 -0.69
C THR A 120 -13.26 -1.88 -0.62
N THR A 121 -12.83 -1.46 0.57
CA THR A 121 -11.87 -0.36 0.73
C THR A 121 -10.57 -0.66 -0.03
N VAL A 122 -9.98 -1.85 0.17
CA VAL A 122 -8.73 -2.25 -0.50
C VAL A 122 -8.90 -2.20 -2.03
N ARG A 123 -9.97 -2.79 -2.56
CA ARG A 123 -10.26 -2.79 -4.00
C ARG A 123 -10.44 -1.38 -4.57
N LEU A 124 -11.12 -0.49 -3.83
CA LEU A 124 -11.34 0.89 -4.28
C LEU A 124 -10.07 1.73 -4.22
N VAL A 125 -9.22 1.52 -3.21
CA VAL A 125 -7.90 2.15 -3.13
C VAL A 125 -7.02 1.69 -4.30
N ASN A 126 -6.94 0.38 -4.56
CA ASN A 126 -6.17 -0.17 -5.67
C ASN A 126 -6.61 0.42 -7.03
N ARG A 127 -7.92 0.63 -7.20
CA ARG A 127 -8.48 1.31 -8.37
C ARG A 127 -8.07 2.79 -8.45
N CYS A 128 -7.97 3.50 -7.33
CA CYS A 128 -7.48 4.88 -7.32
C CYS A 128 -5.98 4.94 -7.62
N THR A 129 -5.19 4.02 -7.08
CA THR A 129 -3.74 4.00 -7.32
C THR A 129 -3.39 3.60 -8.75
N SER A 130 -4.22 2.78 -9.42
CA SER A 130 -3.95 2.32 -10.81
C SER A 130 -3.99 3.42 -11.88
N VAL A 131 -4.29 4.66 -11.52
CA VAL A 131 -4.30 5.81 -12.43
C VAL A 131 -2.88 6.11 -12.92
N GLN A 132 -2.72 6.33 -14.23
CA GLN A 132 -1.39 6.38 -14.89
C GLN A 132 -0.42 7.38 -14.26
N TRP A 133 -0.88 8.58 -13.91
CA TRP A 133 -0.01 9.61 -13.33
C TRP A 133 0.32 9.38 -11.85
N LEU A 134 -0.40 8.49 -11.16
CA LEU A 134 -0.11 8.06 -9.79
C LEU A 134 0.87 6.88 -9.75
N GLN A 135 1.05 6.17 -10.87
CA GLN A 135 2.02 5.08 -10.93
C GLN A 135 3.44 5.62 -10.76
N PRO A 136 4.35 4.84 -10.12
CA PRO A 136 5.76 5.16 -10.13
C PRO A 136 6.22 5.39 -11.58
N PRO A 137 7.10 6.39 -11.83
CA PRO A 137 7.73 6.50 -13.15
C PRO A 137 8.33 5.14 -13.43
N ALA A 138 7.98 4.52 -14.55
CA ALA A 138 8.49 3.21 -14.91
C ALA A 138 10.01 3.29 -14.81
N ALA A 139 10.59 2.70 -13.77
CA ALA A 139 12.02 2.49 -13.71
C ALA A 139 12.33 1.75 -15.01
N THR A 140 13.18 2.35 -15.84
CA THR A 140 13.70 1.75 -17.06
C THR A 140 14.18 0.35 -16.70
N ALA A 141 13.31 -0.64 -16.95
CA ALA A 141 13.64 -2.04 -16.87
C ALA A 141 14.51 -2.33 -18.08
N GLU A 142 15.79 -1.95 -17.98
CA GLU A 142 16.86 -2.49 -18.80
C GLU A 142 17.07 -3.96 -18.39
N HIS A 143 16.13 -4.82 -18.76
CA HIS A 143 16.39 -6.25 -18.89
C HIS A 143 16.90 -6.48 -20.31
N GLY A 144 18.21 -6.23 -20.47
CA GLY A 144 18.97 -6.63 -21.65
C GLY A 144 18.93 -8.15 -21.79
N SER A 145 18.08 -8.64 -22.69
CA SER A 145 18.20 -9.98 -23.25
C SER A 145 19.33 -9.95 -24.27
N THR A 146 20.52 -10.42 -23.92
CA THR A 146 21.56 -10.77 -24.89
C THR A 146 22.38 -11.95 -24.38
N ASN A 147 22.15 -13.10 -25.01
CA ASN A 147 23.04 -14.26 -25.00
C ASN A 147 24.43 -13.85 -25.51
N GLY A 148 25.50 -14.22 -24.79
CA GLY A 148 26.87 -13.95 -25.25
C GLY A 148 27.93 -14.54 -24.32
N ASN A 149 28.29 -15.79 -24.60
CA ASN A 149 29.46 -16.49 -24.06
C ASN A 149 30.76 -15.79 -24.53
N GLY A 150 31.73 -15.54 -23.65
CA GLY A 150 33.10 -15.15 -24.06
C GLY A 150 33.84 -14.13 -23.19
N THR A 151 34.59 -14.64 -22.21
CA THR A 151 35.94 -14.27 -21.74
C THR A 151 36.54 -12.86 -22.01
N THR A 152 36.93 -12.17 -20.92
CA THR A 152 38.27 -11.56 -20.62
C THR A 152 38.24 -10.16 -19.95
N ASN A 153 38.71 -10.13 -18.70
CA ASN A 153 39.62 -9.18 -18.03
C ASN A 153 39.26 -7.68 -17.80
N SER A 154 38.83 -7.40 -16.55
CA SER A 154 39.42 -6.44 -15.57
C SER A 154 39.25 -4.90 -15.77
N PRO A 155 39.47 -4.04 -14.74
CA PRO A 155 39.23 -4.16 -13.29
C PRO A 155 38.74 -2.84 -12.61
N VAL A 156 37.58 -2.78 -11.95
CA VAL A 156 37.36 -1.78 -10.86
C VAL A 156 36.19 -2.18 -9.98
N ASP A 157 36.46 -2.81 -8.82
CA ASP A 157 35.54 -2.88 -7.67
C ASP A 157 36.32 -3.33 -6.42
N HIS A 158 37.21 -2.47 -5.95
CA HIS A 158 38.15 -2.77 -4.87
C HIS A 158 37.91 -1.89 -3.64
N VAL A 159 36.67 -1.79 -3.13
CA VAL A 159 36.42 -1.09 -1.85
C VAL A 159 35.44 -1.82 -0.91
N ALA A 160 34.53 -2.66 -1.40
CA ALA A 160 33.47 -3.20 -0.54
C ALA A 160 33.80 -4.51 0.20
N ASN A 161 34.85 -5.25 -0.18
CA ASN A 161 35.07 -6.62 0.34
C ASN A 161 35.86 -6.68 1.66
N GLY A 162 36.65 -5.65 1.98
CA GLY A 162 37.55 -5.67 3.15
C GLY A 162 36.83 -5.75 4.50
N GLN A 163 35.73 -5.02 4.66
CA GLN A 163 35.00 -4.94 5.94
C GLN A 163 34.38 -6.28 6.35
N LYS A 164 33.95 -7.09 5.38
CA LYS A 164 33.31 -8.38 5.63
C LYS A 164 34.30 -9.44 6.12
N GLU A 165 35.58 -9.29 5.80
CA GLU A 165 36.62 -10.24 6.18
C GLU A 165 37.20 -9.96 7.58
N TYR A 166 37.33 -8.68 7.97
CA TYR A 166 37.71 -8.30 9.34
C TYR A 166 36.65 -8.74 10.36
N ALA A 167 35.37 -8.58 10.03
CA ALA A 167 34.27 -9.04 10.89
C ALA A 167 34.32 -10.56 11.12
N ARG A 168 34.66 -11.33 10.08
CA ARG A 168 34.81 -12.79 10.19
C ARG A 168 36.00 -13.21 11.06
N ARG A 169 37.14 -12.52 10.96
CA ARG A 169 38.32 -12.78 11.80
C ARG A 169 38.11 -12.36 13.27
N ALA A 170 37.40 -11.25 13.52
CA ALA A 170 37.13 -10.77 14.88
C ALA A 170 36.18 -11.69 15.68
N LEU A 171 35.29 -12.40 14.99
CA LEU A 171 34.35 -13.36 15.58
C LEU A 171 34.93 -14.77 15.80
N GLY A 172 36.24 -14.97 15.57
CA GLY A 172 36.90 -16.26 15.85
C GLY A 172 36.44 -17.44 14.99
N MET A 173 35.67 -17.20 13.92
CA MET A 173 35.17 -18.25 13.03
C MET A 173 36.14 -18.47 11.87
N THR A 174 37.17 -19.28 12.10
CA THR A 174 38.08 -19.73 11.04
C THR A 174 37.77 -21.21 10.74
N VAL A 175 36.95 -21.47 9.72
CA VAL A 175 36.85 -22.80 9.10
C VAL A 175 37.73 -22.78 7.87
N GLN A 176 38.90 -23.42 8.00
CA GLN A 176 39.84 -23.65 6.90
C GLN A 176 39.36 -24.88 6.14
N GLY A 177 39.15 -24.72 4.83
CA GLY A 177 38.49 -25.70 3.97
C GLY A 177 39.10 -27.09 4.09
N SER A 178 38.25 -28.08 4.36
CA SER A 178 38.53 -29.46 4.00
C SER A 178 37.22 -30.24 3.89
N SER A 179 37.14 -30.95 2.77
CA SER A 179 36.31 -32.13 2.51
C SER A 179 34.79 -31.98 2.56
N GLU A 180 34.18 -32.30 1.42
CA GLU A 180 32.77 -32.66 1.29
C GLU A 180 32.30 -33.57 2.43
N SER A 181 31.15 -33.26 3.01
CA SER A 181 30.39 -34.21 3.81
C SER A 181 28.91 -33.93 3.56
N SER A 182 28.38 -34.67 2.59
CA SER A 182 26.95 -34.87 2.41
C SER A 182 26.43 -35.74 3.55
N THR A 183 25.95 -35.15 4.64
CA THR A 183 25.20 -35.88 5.66
C THR A 183 23.71 -35.64 5.43
N SER A 184 23.05 -36.67 4.90
CA SER A 184 21.62 -36.69 4.62
C SER A 184 20.80 -36.65 5.91
N VAL A 185 19.69 -35.89 5.89
CA VAL A 185 18.70 -35.76 6.98
C VAL A 185 18.03 -37.11 7.36
N LEU A 186 18.29 -38.19 6.61
CA LEU A 186 17.79 -39.54 6.87
C LEU A 186 18.51 -40.28 8.01
N GLU A 187 19.73 -39.86 8.39
CA GLU A 187 20.55 -40.58 9.39
C GLU A 187 20.25 -40.21 10.86
N ILE A 188 19.44 -39.18 11.11
CA ILE A 188 19.04 -38.77 12.47
C ILE A 188 17.81 -39.55 12.98
N ALA A 189 17.09 -40.26 12.10
CA ALA A 189 15.87 -40.99 12.44
C ALA A 189 16.09 -42.43 12.99
N GLY A 190 17.35 -42.85 13.19
CA GLY A 190 17.71 -44.20 13.63
C GLY A 190 17.97 -44.36 15.13
N HIS A 191 17.93 -43.30 15.93
CA HIS A 191 18.13 -43.41 17.38
C HIS A 191 16.82 -43.75 18.09
N THR A 192 16.51 -45.05 18.14
CA THR A 192 15.49 -45.62 19.03
C THR A 192 15.88 -45.39 20.49
N ALA A 193 14.99 -44.76 21.26
CA ALA A 193 15.12 -44.63 22.70
C ALA A 193 15.26 -46.01 23.37
N GLN A 194 16.21 -46.14 24.30
CA GLN A 194 16.34 -47.37 25.10
C GLN A 194 15.12 -47.53 26.02
N PRO A 195 14.56 -48.74 26.14
CA PRO A 195 13.41 -49.00 27.00
C PRO A 195 13.84 -48.97 28.47
N GLY A 196 13.30 -48.02 29.25
CA GLY A 196 13.49 -48.01 30.71
C GLY A 196 13.57 -46.65 31.40
N VAL A 197 13.54 -45.53 30.68
CA VAL A 197 13.66 -44.20 31.31
C VAL A 197 12.28 -43.57 31.49
N GLN A 198 11.74 -43.64 32.72
CA GLN A 198 10.55 -42.88 33.12
C GLN A 198 10.89 -41.39 33.19
N THR A 199 10.21 -40.56 32.41
CA THR A 199 10.31 -39.10 32.47
C THR A 199 9.29 -38.53 33.47
N PRO A 200 9.61 -37.46 34.22
CA PRO A 200 8.92 -37.09 35.45
C PRO A 200 7.61 -36.30 35.24
N SER A 201 6.92 -36.47 34.10
CA SER A 201 5.74 -35.66 33.75
C SER A 201 4.39 -36.35 34.01
N MET A 202 4.31 -37.36 34.86
CA MET A 202 3.05 -38.02 35.21
C MET A 202 2.90 -38.19 36.73
N SER A 203 2.61 -37.09 37.43
CA SER A 203 1.96 -37.15 38.75
C SER A 203 0.54 -36.60 38.62
N LYS A 204 -0.39 -37.52 38.31
CA LYS A 204 -1.82 -37.27 38.44
C LYS A 204 -2.16 -37.42 39.92
N VAL A 205 -2.54 -36.32 40.56
CA VAL A 205 -3.10 -36.30 41.92
C VAL A 205 -4.42 -37.08 41.90
N ALA A 206 -4.52 -38.11 42.71
CA ALA A 206 -5.75 -38.78 43.05
C ALA A 206 -5.75 -39.07 44.55
N GLN A 207 -6.85 -38.63 45.19
CA GLN A 207 -7.26 -38.74 46.59
C GLN A 207 -6.62 -37.76 47.58
#